data_AF-A0A3B0B2T9-F1
#
_entry.id   AF-A0A3B0B2T9-F1
#
_cell.length_a   1.000
_cell.length_b   1.000
_cell.length_c   1.000
_cell.angle_alpha   90.00
_cell.angle_beta   90.00
_cell.angle_gamma   90.00
#
_symmetry.space_group_name_H-M   'P 1'
#
loop_
_entity.id
_entity.type
_entity.pdbx_description
1 polymer ?
#
loop_
_entity_poly.entity_id
_entity_poly.type
_entity_poly.pdbx_seq_one_letter_code
_entity_poly.pdbx_strand_id
1 'polypeptide(L)'
;MPESDAADFSKLARDLGEVPERSGRTLRQAIEVTARHVRDTARENATGMAHAPAFPYSITYDIEGSGSRSAGSQLSAEIGPDKDRPQGALGNLIEFGSVKNPPQGIMHGALQENEADFERGVDRAIEDALKAVGL
;
A
#
# COMPACT_ATOMS: atom_id res chain seq x y z
N MET A 1 -24.91 37.78 -23.46
CA MET A 1 -24.09 36.60 -23.81
C MET A 1 -23.24 36.31 -22.60
N PRO A 2 -23.50 35.27 -21.80
CA PRO A 2 -22.73 35.02 -20.60
C PRO A 2 -21.36 34.47 -20.99
N GLU A 3 -20.31 35.11 -20.48
CA GLU A 3 -18.88 34.79 -20.66
C GLU A 3 -18.45 33.59 -19.79
N SER A 4 -19.40 32.89 -19.16
CA SER A 4 -19.16 31.92 -18.09
C SER A 4 -18.86 30.49 -18.52
N ASP A 5 -19.19 30.06 -19.74
CA ASP A 5 -19.01 28.63 -20.12
C ASP A 5 -17.56 28.24 -20.43
N ALA A 6 -16.78 29.11 -21.07
CA ALA A 6 -15.41 28.78 -21.50
C ALA A 6 -14.40 28.88 -20.34
N ALA A 7 -14.62 29.83 -19.41
CA ALA A 7 -13.77 30.02 -18.24
C ALA A 7 -13.95 28.90 -17.21
N ASP A 8 -15.19 28.47 -16.96
CA ASP A 8 -15.49 27.36 -16.04
C ASP A 8 -14.99 26.02 -16.59
N PHE A 9 -15.12 25.77 -17.90
CA PHE A 9 -14.56 24.57 -18.52
C PHE A 9 -13.03 24.55 -18.52
N SER A 10 -12.39 25.69 -18.75
CA SER A 10 -10.92 25.81 -18.71
C SER A 10 -10.37 25.65 -17.28
N LYS A 11 -11.13 26.11 -16.29
CA LYS A 11 -10.80 25.93 -14.87
C LYS A 11 -10.98 24.46 -14.48
N LEU A 12 -12.08 23.83 -14.86
CA LEU A 12 -12.30 22.40 -14.67
C LEU A 12 -11.21 21.55 -15.34
N ALA A 13 -10.81 21.85 -16.58
CA ALA A 13 -9.75 21.13 -17.28
C ALA A 13 -8.37 21.33 -16.64
N ARG A 14 -8.10 22.51 -16.08
CA ARG A 14 -6.88 22.81 -15.33
C ARG A 14 -6.86 22.11 -13.97
N ASP A 15 -7.98 22.12 -13.26
CA ASP A 15 -8.16 21.43 -11.99
C ASP A 15 -8.00 19.92 -12.21
N LEU A 16 -8.60 19.36 -13.28
CA LEU A 16 -8.41 17.97 -13.71
C LEU A 16 -6.95 17.66 -14.12
N GLY A 17 -6.21 18.66 -14.59
CA GLY A 17 -4.78 18.57 -14.90
C GLY A 17 -3.85 18.66 -13.68
N GLU A 18 -4.31 19.26 -12.57
CA GLU A 18 -3.61 19.28 -11.28
C GLU A 18 -3.96 18.09 -10.37
N VAL A 19 -5.09 17.42 -10.62
CA VAL A 19 -5.49 16.17 -9.95
C VAL A 19 -4.35 15.14 -9.91
N PRO A 20 -3.58 14.84 -10.99
CA PRO A 20 -2.55 13.79 -10.97
C PRO A 20 -1.41 14.03 -9.98
N GLU A 21 -0.95 15.27 -9.76
CA GLU A 21 0.18 15.54 -8.87
C GLU A 21 -0.20 15.52 -7.38
N ARG A 22 -1.44 15.89 -7.05
CA ARG A 22 -1.94 15.84 -5.68
C ARG A 22 -2.48 14.44 -5.34
N SER A 23 -3.22 13.82 -6.26
CA SER A 23 -3.70 12.45 -6.10
C SER A 23 -2.55 11.45 -5.97
N GLY A 24 -1.44 11.64 -6.71
CA GLY A 24 -0.26 10.80 -6.59
C GLY A 24 0.38 10.83 -5.19
N ARG A 25 0.35 11.97 -4.49
CA ARG A 25 0.84 12.08 -3.10
C ARG A 25 -0.09 11.41 -2.11
N THR A 26 -1.40 11.66 -2.20
CA THR A 26 -2.38 11.07 -1.29
C THR A 26 -2.48 9.56 -1.47
N LEU A 27 -2.40 9.08 -2.72
CA LEU A 27 -2.37 7.65 -3.03
C LEU A 27 -1.08 6.98 -2.52
N ARG A 28 0.07 7.64 -2.66
CA ARG A 28 1.33 7.18 -2.05
C ARG A 28 1.21 7.02 -0.55
N GLN A 29 0.61 8.00 0.12
CA GLN A 29 0.41 7.95 1.55
C GLN A 29 -0.53 6.80 1.95
N ALA A 30 -1.64 6.58 1.23
CA ALA A 30 -2.56 5.48 1.50
C ALA A 30 -1.89 4.11 1.35
N ILE A 31 -1.10 3.92 0.29
CA ILE A 31 -0.35 2.68 0.06
C ILE A 31 0.73 2.48 1.14
N GLU A 32 1.46 3.53 1.53
CA GLU A 32 2.48 3.41 2.57
C GLU A 32 1.89 3.08 3.95
N VAL A 33 0.78 3.71 4.32
CA VAL A 33 0.09 3.42 5.60
C VAL A 33 -0.41 1.98 5.61
N THR A 34 -1.05 1.54 4.54
CA THR A 34 -1.54 0.16 4.43
C THR A 34 -0.40 -0.85 4.48
N ALA A 35 0.69 -0.61 3.74
CA ALA A 35 1.85 -1.50 3.75
C ALA A 35 2.48 -1.61 5.14
N ARG A 36 2.51 -0.50 5.90
CA ARG A 36 2.92 -0.50 7.29
C ARG A 36 2.01 -1.35 8.17
N HIS A 37 0.69 -1.20 8.06
CA HIS A 37 -0.27 -1.98 8.84
C HIS A 37 -0.16 -3.48 8.52
N VAL A 38 -0.12 -3.85 7.24
CA VAL A 38 0.07 -5.26 6.83
C VAL A 38 1.36 -5.84 7.38
N ARG A 39 2.48 -5.11 7.32
CA ARG A 39 3.75 -5.54 7.92
C ARG A 39 3.59 -5.75 9.43
N ASP A 40 2.94 -4.83 10.13
CA ASP A 40 2.80 -4.87 11.58
C ASP A 40 1.88 -6.03 12.02
N THR A 41 0.75 -6.23 11.35
CA THR A 41 -0.12 -7.41 11.55
C THR A 41 0.63 -8.71 11.26
N ALA A 42 1.40 -8.79 10.18
CA ALA A 42 2.18 -9.98 9.87
C ALA A 42 3.25 -10.29 10.94
N ARG A 43 3.86 -9.25 11.53
CA ARG A 43 4.80 -9.40 12.65
C ARG A 43 4.12 -9.91 13.90
N GLU A 44 2.93 -9.40 14.21
CA GLU A 44 2.11 -9.86 15.33
C GLU A 44 1.72 -11.33 15.15
N ASN A 45 1.22 -11.69 13.96
CA ASN A 45 0.87 -13.06 13.60
C ASN A 45 2.07 -14.03 13.65
N ALA A 46 3.28 -13.53 13.41
CA ALA A 46 4.52 -14.30 13.50
C ALA A 46 5.13 -14.38 14.92
N THR A 47 4.58 -13.65 15.90
CA THR A 47 5.15 -13.60 17.25
C THR A 47 4.96 -14.93 17.99
N GLY A 48 5.94 -15.30 18.82
CA GLY A 48 5.86 -16.53 19.64
C GLY A 48 6.35 -17.81 18.94
N MET A 49 6.91 -17.71 17.73
CA MET A 49 7.52 -18.83 17.03
C MET A 49 8.75 -19.38 17.75
N ALA A 50 8.61 -20.54 18.40
CA ALA A 50 9.71 -21.19 19.13
C ALA A 50 10.92 -21.54 18.24
N HIS A 51 10.68 -21.94 16.99
CA HIS A 51 11.72 -22.38 16.05
C HIS A 51 12.20 -21.26 15.10
N ALA A 52 11.51 -20.12 15.09
CA ALA A 52 11.83 -18.98 14.24
C ALA A 52 11.61 -17.63 14.98
N PRO A 53 12.24 -17.41 16.15
CA PRO A 53 11.96 -16.24 16.98
C PRO A 53 12.39 -14.90 16.36
N ALA A 54 13.31 -14.92 15.39
CA ALA A 54 13.76 -13.72 14.68
C ALA A 54 12.94 -13.43 13.41
N PHE A 55 12.12 -14.38 12.95
CA PHE A 55 11.34 -14.25 11.72
C PHE A 55 10.46 -12.99 11.66
N PRO A 56 9.72 -12.58 12.72
CA PRO A 56 8.93 -11.34 12.67
C PRO A 56 9.78 -10.13 12.24
N TYR A 57 11.00 -10.01 12.74
CA TYR A 57 11.87 -8.87 12.47
C TYR A 57 12.43 -8.85 11.04
N SER A 58 12.33 -9.97 10.32
CA SER A 58 12.66 -10.06 8.90
C SER A 58 11.59 -9.46 8.00
N ILE A 59 10.33 -9.34 8.47
CA ILE A 59 9.22 -8.83 7.66
C ILE A 59 9.37 -7.31 7.52
N THR A 60 9.53 -6.84 6.29
CA THR A 60 9.68 -5.42 5.93
C THR A 60 8.59 -5.01 4.95
N TYR A 61 8.57 -3.72 4.61
CA TYR A 61 7.88 -3.23 3.43
C TYR A 61 8.77 -2.22 2.72
N ASP A 62 8.66 -2.17 1.40
CA ASP A 62 9.30 -1.18 0.55
C ASP A 62 8.27 -0.63 -0.45
N ILE A 63 8.35 0.67 -0.73
CA ILE A 63 7.45 1.35 -1.67
C ILE A 63 8.18 1.60 -2.97
N GLU A 64 7.73 0.94 -4.03
CA GLU A 64 8.26 1.10 -5.38
C GLU A 64 7.40 2.06 -6.22
N GLY A 65 8.05 2.75 -7.16
CA GLY A 65 7.42 3.69 -8.07
C GLY A 65 7.62 5.15 -7.70
N SER A 66 7.78 5.99 -8.72
CA SER A 66 7.81 7.45 -8.57
C SER A 66 6.37 7.95 -8.72
N GLY A 67 5.80 8.59 -7.70
CA GLY A 67 4.50 9.26 -7.81
C GLY A 67 4.53 10.52 -8.70
N SER A 68 5.37 10.56 -9.74
CA SER A 68 5.74 11.76 -10.49
C SER A 68 5.47 11.65 -12.00
N ARG A 69 4.54 12.51 -12.45
CA ARG A 69 4.43 13.24 -13.73
C ARG A 69 4.07 12.52 -15.03
N SER A 70 3.95 11.20 -15.08
CA SER A 70 3.52 10.52 -16.30
C SER A 70 2.27 9.71 -16.02
N ALA A 71 1.20 9.94 -16.79
CA ALA A 71 0.05 9.05 -16.85
C ALA A 71 0.55 7.62 -17.16
N GLY A 72 0.61 6.75 -16.14
CA GLY A 72 1.27 5.44 -16.23
C GLY A 72 2.25 5.11 -15.10
N SER A 73 2.43 5.98 -14.10
CA SER A 73 3.28 5.67 -12.94
C SER A 73 2.62 4.62 -12.04
N GLN A 74 3.13 3.39 -12.06
CA GLN A 74 2.70 2.32 -11.16
C GLN A 74 3.31 2.56 -9.77
N LEU A 75 2.45 2.59 -8.75
CA LEU A 75 2.85 2.69 -7.35
C LEU A 75 2.50 1.37 -6.69
N SER A 76 3.50 0.71 -6.11
CA SER A 76 3.34 -0.60 -5.47
C SER A 76 4.08 -0.64 -4.14
N ALA A 77 3.62 -1.50 -3.24
CA ALA A 77 4.34 -1.85 -2.03
C ALA A 77 4.68 -3.33 -2.08
N GLU A 78 5.94 -3.68 -1.88
CA GLU A 78 6.36 -5.05 -1.62
C GLU A 78 6.42 -5.24 -0.11
N ILE A 79 5.77 -6.29 0.40
CA ILE A 79 5.67 -6.55 1.83
C ILE A 79 6.01 -8.02 2.04
N GLY A 80 7.00 -8.31 2.88
CA GLY A 80 7.38 -9.68 3.16
C GLY A 80 8.73 -9.83 3.85
N PRO A 81 9.17 -11.08 4.05
CA PRO A 81 10.46 -11.38 4.68
C PRO A 81 11.65 -10.99 3.80
N ASP A 82 12.47 -10.07 4.30
CA ASP A 82 13.75 -9.69 3.73
C ASP A 82 14.76 -10.85 3.93
N LYS A 83 15.18 -11.46 2.82
CA LYS A 83 16.04 -12.64 2.81
C LYS A 83 17.44 -12.39 3.39
N ASP A 84 17.88 -11.13 3.42
CA ASP A 84 19.17 -10.75 3.97
C ASP A 84 19.11 -10.55 5.50
N ARG A 85 17.93 -10.61 6.10
CA ARG A 85 17.73 -10.56 7.55
C ARG A 85 17.73 -11.94 8.19
N PRO A 86 18.09 -12.04 9.49
CA PRO A 86 17.99 -13.28 10.23
C PRO A 86 16.62 -13.96 10.05
N GLN A 87 16.66 -15.21 9.60
CA GLN A 87 15.47 -16.05 9.34
C GLN A 87 14.54 -15.58 8.21
N GLY A 88 14.89 -14.54 7.44
CA GLY A 88 14.06 -14.08 6.33
C GLY A 88 13.92 -15.08 5.19
N ALA A 89 14.97 -15.85 4.89
CA ALA A 89 14.92 -16.93 3.91
C ALA A 89 13.91 -18.05 4.26
N LEU A 90 13.42 -18.12 5.51
CA LEU A 90 12.39 -19.06 5.92
C LEU A 90 10.98 -18.65 5.49
N GLY A 91 10.80 -17.42 4.98
CA GLY A 91 9.49 -16.86 4.64
C GLY A 91 8.61 -17.77 3.80
N ASN A 92 9.14 -18.31 2.70
CA ASN A 92 8.37 -19.20 1.82
C ASN A 92 7.95 -20.50 2.51
N LEU A 93 8.83 -21.05 3.35
CA LEU A 93 8.54 -22.28 4.10
C LEU A 93 7.47 -22.06 5.16
N ILE A 94 7.51 -20.91 5.83
CA ILE A 94 6.56 -20.54 6.87
C ILE A 94 5.20 -20.21 6.24
N GLU A 95 5.18 -19.43 5.17
CA GLU A 95 3.95 -18.98 4.52
C GLU A 95 3.21 -20.14 3.85
N PHE A 96 3.91 -20.90 3.00
CA PHE A 96 3.31 -21.92 2.13
C PHE A 96 3.49 -23.35 2.65
N GLY A 97 4.26 -23.54 3.71
CA GLY A 97 4.54 -24.85 4.26
C GLY A 97 5.54 -25.66 3.43
N SER A 98 5.63 -26.94 3.76
CA SER A 98 6.41 -27.97 3.08
C SER A 98 5.78 -29.33 3.28
N VAL A 99 6.39 -30.37 2.71
CA VAL A 99 5.99 -31.76 2.93
C VAL A 99 5.85 -32.14 4.42
N LYS A 100 6.63 -31.50 5.30
CA LYS A 100 6.68 -31.85 6.74
C LYS A 100 6.06 -30.82 7.67
N ASN A 101 5.73 -29.62 7.18
CA ASN A 101 5.22 -28.52 7.99
C ASN A 101 4.06 -27.86 7.27
N PRO A 102 2.89 -27.68 7.91
CA PRO A 102 1.76 -26.99 7.27
C PRO A 102 2.08 -25.51 7.02
N PRO A 103 1.41 -24.88 6.03
CA PRO A 103 1.45 -23.43 5.84
C PRO A 103 0.90 -22.71 7.08
N GLN A 104 1.48 -21.55 7.40
CA GLN A 104 0.96 -20.68 8.47
C GLN A 104 0.14 -19.50 7.94
N GLY A 105 0.30 -19.12 6.66
CA GLY A 105 -0.50 -18.07 6.03
C GLY A 105 -0.42 -16.71 6.74
N ILE A 106 0.75 -16.36 7.27
CA ILE A 106 0.98 -15.15 8.08
C ILE A 106 0.74 -13.90 7.23
N MET A 107 1.33 -13.88 6.03
CA MET A 107 1.19 -12.75 5.10
C MET A 107 -0.22 -12.71 4.53
N HIS A 108 -0.76 -13.87 4.14
CA HIS A 108 -2.12 -13.94 3.62
C HIS A 108 -3.17 -13.45 4.63
N GLY A 109 -3.08 -13.88 5.88
CA GLY A 109 -3.97 -13.40 6.95
C GLY A 109 -3.84 -11.91 7.18
N ALA A 110 -2.60 -11.40 7.25
CA ALA A 110 -2.36 -9.97 7.39
C ALA A 110 -2.93 -9.13 6.24
N LEU A 111 -2.89 -9.64 5.00
CA LEU A 111 -3.52 -8.97 3.85
C LEU A 111 -5.04 -8.93 3.99
N GLN A 112 -5.67 -10.05 4.36
CA GLN A 112 -7.13 -10.12 4.54
C GLN A 112 -7.61 -9.20 5.66
N GLU A 113 -6.90 -9.15 6.78
CA GLU A 113 -7.26 -8.29 7.91
C GLU A 113 -7.20 -6.80 7.57
N ASN A 114 -6.33 -6.42 6.63
CA ASN A 114 -6.11 -5.02 6.26
C ASN A 114 -6.86 -4.61 4.97
N GLU A 115 -7.50 -5.53 4.25
CA GLU A 115 -8.19 -5.26 2.98
C GLU A 115 -9.24 -4.14 3.11
N ALA A 116 -10.10 -4.23 4.12
CA ALA A 116 -11.13 -3.21 4.34
C ALA A 116 -10.54 -1.84 4.73
N ASP A 117 -9.38 -1.80 5.40
CA ASP A 117 -8.71 -0.53 5.72
C ASP A 117 -8.06 0.10 4.50
N PHE A 118 -7.49 -0.73 3.63
CA PHE A 118 -6.96 -0.29 2.34
C PHE A 118 -8.04 0.37 1.48
N GLU A 119 -9.20 -0.29 1.31
CA GLU A 119 -10.32 0.26 0.53
C GLU A 119 -10.75 1.64 1.06
N ARG A 120 -10.96 1.76 2.37
CA ARG A 120 -11.29 3.03 3.01
C ARG A 120 -10.20 4.09 2.84
N GLY A 121 -8.93 3.67 2.91
CA GLY A 121 -7.78 4.55 2.72
C GLY A 121 -7.70 5.11 1.31
N VAL A 122 -8.00 4.29 0.30
CA VAL A 122 -8.07 4.70 -1.11
C VAL A 122 -9.25 5.64 -1.35
N ASP A 123 -10.44 5.30 -0.84
CA ASP A 123 -11.63 6.15 -0.96
C ASP A 123 -11.38 7.54 -0.36
N ARG A 124 -10.82 7.57 0.85
CA ARG A 124 -10.43 8.83 1.51
C ARG A 124 -9.38 9.59 0.71
N ALA A 125 -8.40 8.89 0.13
CA ALA A 125 -7.37 9.53 -0.69
C ALA A 125 -7.96 10.18 -1.94
N ILE A 126 -8.97 9.54 -2.56
CA ILE A 126 -9.72 10.09 -3.69
C ILE A 126 -10.54 11.31 -3.25
N GLU A 127 -11.29 11.20 -2.15
CA GLU A 127 -12.07 12.33 -1.61
C GLU A 127 -11.18 13.54 -1.28
N ASP A 128 -10.06 13.32 -0.62
CA ASP A 128 -9.13 14.40 -0.25
C ASP A 128 -8.49 15.02 -1.50
N ALA A 129 -8.22 14.22 -2.53
CA ALA A 129 -7.75 14.74 -3.81
C ALA A 129 -8.81 15.60 -4.54
N LEU A 130 -10.08 15.19 -4.51
CA LEU A 130 -11.20 15.94 -5.10
C LEU A 130 -11.45 17.26 -4.34
N LYS A 131 -11.53 17.21 -3.01
CA LYS A 131 -11.67 18.40 -2.16
C LYS A 131 -10.53 19.39 -2.37
N ALA A 132 -9.30 18.89 -2.55
CA ALA A 132 -8.12 19.74 -2.78
C ALA A 132 -8.14 20.49 -4.12
N VAL A 133 -8.99 20.07 -5.08
CA VAL A 133 -9.20 20.77 -6.36
C VAL A 133 -10.57 21.48 -6.43
N GLY A 134 -11.31 21.55 -5.31
CA GLY A 134 -12.57 22.27 -5.22
C GLY A 134 -13.77 21.55 -5.84
N LEU A 135 -13.70 20.22 -5.97
CA LEU A 135 -14.79 19.33 -6.42
C LEU A 135 -15.42 18.59 -5.23
#